data_AF-A0A1G9DV94-F1
#
_entry.id   AF-A0A1G9DV94-F1
#
_cell.length_a   1.000
_cell.length_b   1.000
_cell.length_c   1.000
_cell.angle_alpha   90.00
_cell.angle_beta   90.00
_cell.angle_gamma   90.00
#
_symmetry.space_group_name_H-M   'P 1'
#
loop_
_entity.id
_entity.type
_entity.pdbx_description
1 polymer ?
#
loop_
_entity_poly.entity_id
_entity_poly.type
_entity_poly.pdbx_seq_one_letter_code
_entity_poly.pdbx_strand_id
1 'polypeptide(L)'
;MSAIPDGAPGRRPHPSPDGPGRGPDTAEAEGRPRPKAGRNLPVAIGVGLGISAVVIASIVFQPLIFLGLAVVAVAVACWETGNAMRKGGKNVPVIPLAAAGVLIVVLAWFGGATGLLLGTAVSVAALYVWRLSDGATGYRTDIAAAALVLIQVPFLAGFVMLLATSDAGDARLVDGAAAQVLIYLFAVVMSDTGGYAAGVLFGRHQMTPRISPKKSWEGLAGSVVAAALGGSITLWAFFGVSFPLGVAFGVCVALAATLGDLSVSLLKRDLGIKDMSNLIPGHGGVMDRLDSILMVAPVAYVWFRYLLG
;
A
#
# COMPACT_ATOMS: atom_id res chain seq x y z
N MET A 1 50.22 39.58 15.68
CA MET A 1 50.82 40.58 14.77
C MET A 1 50.56 40.09 13.35
N SER A 2 49.48 40.54 12.69
CA SER A 2 49.37 41.76 11.84
C SER A 2 50.06 41.56 10.48
N ALA A 3 49.49 41.77 9.28
CA ALA A 3 48.20 42.28 8.82
C ALA A 3 47.96 41.87 7.34
N ILE A 4 46.70 41.98 6.88
CA ILE A 4 46.18 41.85 5.51
C ILE A 4 46.27 43.21 4.78
N PRO A 5 46.27 43.25 3.44
CA PRO A 5 45.58 44.32 2.73
C PRO A 5 44.55 43.84 1.68
N ASP A 6 43.45 44.62 1.64
CA ASP A 6 42.30 44.59 0.74
C ASP A 6 42.59 45.03 -0.71
N GLY A 7 41.74 44.59 -1.64
CA GLY A 7 41.66 45.15 -2.99
C GLY A 7 40.49 44.58 -3.82
N ALA A 8 39.39 45.35 -3.90
CA ALA A 8 38.16 45.02 -4.63
C ALA A 8 38.28 45.13 -6.17
N PRO A 9 37.50 44.36 -6.97
CA PRO A 9 37.47 44.51 -8.43
C PRO A 9 36.36 45.45 -8.95
N GLY A 10 36.67 46.14 -10.04
CA GLY A 10 35.92 47.26 -10.63
C GLY A 10 34.58 46.94 -11.32
N ARG A 11 33.75 47.98 -11.36
CA ARG A 11 32.42 48.07 -11.99
C ARG A 11 32.51 48.01 -13.53
N ARG A 12 31.54 47.32 -14.16
CA ARG A 12 31.29 47.39 -15.61
C ARG A 12 30.40 48.60 -15.96
N PRO A 13 30.55 49.26 -17.13
CA PRO A 13 29.67 50.35 -17.53
C PRO A 13 28.42 49.84 -18.27
N HIS A 14 27.27 50.46 -17.98
CA HIS A 14 26.06 50.42 -18.80
C HIS A 14 26.14 51.47 -19.93
N PRO A 15 25.59 51.17 -21.12
CA PRO A 15 25.02 52.20 -21.99
C PRO A 15 23.49 52.07 -22.15
N SER A 16 22.92 53.24 -22.35
CA SER A 16 21.53 53.72 -22.28
C SER A 16 20.59 53.32 -23.45
N PRO A 17 19.28 53.67 -23.36
CA PRO A 17 18.20 53.15 -24.20
C PRO A 17 18.00 54.00 -25.46
N ASP A 18 17.64 53.38 -26.59
CA ASP A 18 16.68 53.86 -27.60
C ASP A 18 16.75 52.99 -28.87
N GLY A 19 15.64 52.33 -29.17
CA GLY A 19 15.41 51.57 -30.42
C GLY A 19 13.92 51.19 -30.52
N PRO A 20 13.25 51.43 -31.66
CA PRO A 20 11.80 51.63 -31.68
C PRO A 20 10.99 50.32 -31.71
N GLY A 21 9.94 50.33 -30.89
CA GLY A 21 8.65 49.61 -30.99
C GLY A 21 8.52 48.34 -31.83
N ARG A 22 8.28 47.21 -31.13
CA ARG A 22 7.27 46.23 -31.52
C ARG A 22 6.48 45.81 -30.27
N GLY A 23 5.16 45.92 -30.36
CA GLY A 23 4.20 45.54 -29.32
C GLY A 23 4.13 44.03 -29.06
N PRO A 24 3.28 43.59 -28.13
CA PRO A 24 3.35 42.26 -27.55
C PRO A 24 2.74 41.22 -28.49
N ASP A 25 3.57 40.34 -29.05
CA ASP A 25 3.08 39.11 -29.67
C ASP A 25 2.55 38.19 -28.57
N THR A 26 1.22 38.24 -28.46
CA THR A 26 0.37 37.23 -27.84
C THR A 26 0.40 35.99 -28.72
N ALA A 27 1.49 35.21 -28.63
CA ALA A 27 1.56 33.89 -29.23
C ALA A 27 1.11 32.85 -28.19
N GLU A 28 -0.18 32.56 -28.26
CA GLU A 28 -0.79 31.24 -28.18
C GLU A 28 -0.40 30.33 -27.01
N ALA A 29 -1.40 30.11 -26.15
CA ALA A 29 -1.49 28.99 -25.25
C ALA A 29 -1.32 27.65 -26.01
N GLU A 30 -0.09 27.13 -26.04
CA GLU A 30 0.16 25.75 -26.42
C GLU A 30 -0.53 24.82 -25.42
N GLY A 31 -1.62 24.22 -25.88
CA GLY A 31 -2.44 23.29 -25.14
C GLY A 31 -1.57 22.18 -24.54
N ARG A 32 -1.53 22.12 -23.21
CA ARG A 32 -1.03 20.94 -22.50
C ARG A 32 -1.71 19.70 -23.11
N PRO A 33 -0.95 18.72 -23.63
CA PRO A 33 -1.57 17.50 -24.12
C PRO A 33 -2.34 16.88 -22.95
N ARG A 34 -3.66 16.73 -23.12
CA ARG A 34 -4.49 15.95 -22.21
C ARG A 34 -3.80 14.60 -22.03
N PRO A 35 -3.55 14.13 -20.80
CA PRO A 35 -2.95 12.81 -20.62
C PRO A 35 -3.84 11.81 -21.34
N LYS A 36 -3.28 11.06 -22.30
CA LYS A 36 -3.98 9.97 -22.97
C LYS A 36 -4.44 8.98 -21.89
N ALA A 37 -5.70 9.08 -21.49
CA ALA A 37 -6.39 8.07 -20.71
C ALA A 37 -6.77 6.91 -21.65
N GLY A 38 -5.75 6.24 -22.17
CA GLY A 38 -5.91 5.05 -23.01
C GLY A 38 -5.61 3.80 -22.19
N ARG A 39 -6.25 3.63 -21.04
CA ARG A 39 -6.26 2.33 -20.36
C ARG A 39 -7.42 1.54 -20.94
N ASN A 40 -7.18 0.31 -21.39
CA ASN A 40 -8.26 -0.62 -21.75
C ASN A 40 -9.02 -1.00 -20.47
N LEU A 41 -9.94 -0.12 -20.06
CA LEU A 41 -10.73 -0.26 -18.84
C LEU A 41 -11.44 -1.61 -18.75
N PRO A 42 -11.98 -2.20 -19.84
CA PRO A 42 -12.57 -3.54 -19.80
C PRO A 42 -11.57 -4.64 -19.42
N VAL A 43 -10.35 -4.58 -19.96
CA VAL A 43 -9.28 -5.54 -19.64
C VAL A 43 -8.88 -5.42 -18.17
N ALA A 44 -8.78 -4.19 -17.67
CA ALA A 44 -8.44 -3.97 -16.27
C ALA A 44 -9.51 -4.55 -15.32
N ILE A 45 -10.79 -4.32 -15.62
CA ILE A 45 -11.92 -4.87 -14.85
C ILE A 45 -11.91 -6.40 -14.92
N GLY A 46 -11.72 -6.98 -16.11
CA GLY A 46 -11.69 -8.43 -16.29
C GLY A 46 -10.58 -9.12 -15.48
N VAL A 47 -9.37 -8.56 -15.51
CA VAL A 47 -8.24 -9.07 -14.70
C VAL A 47 -8.52 -8.95 -13.21
N GLY A 48 -9.03 -7.79 -12.75
CA GLY A 48 -9.36 -7.58 -11.34
C GLY A 48 -10.41 -8.57 -10.83
N LEU A 49 -11.52 -8.74 -11.58
CA LEU A 49 -12.57 -9.71 -11.23
C LEU A 49 -12.05 -11.14 -11.26
N GLY A 50 -11.20 -11.49 -12.23
CA GLY A 50 -10.58 -12.81 -12.31
C GLY A 50 -9.71 -13.12 -11.08
N ILE A 51 -8.84 -12.19 -10.69
CA ILE A 51 -8.01 -12.34 -9.48
C ILE A 51 -8.89 -12.47 -8.24
N SER A 52 -9.89 -11.59 -8.07
CA SER A 52 -10.81 -11.67 -6.93
C SER A 52 -11.56 -12.99 -6.88
N ALA A 53 -12.04 -13.51 -8.02
CA ALA A 53 -12.73 -14.80 -8.08
C ALA A 53 -11.82 -15.96 -7.67
N VAL A 54 -10.56 -15.96 -8.14
CA VAL A 54 -9.56 -16.97 -7.74
C VAL A 54 -9.26 -16.90 -6.26
N VAL A 55 -9.07 -15.70 -5.71
CA VAL A 55 -8.82 -15.50 -4.27
C VAL A 55 -10.01 -16.01 -3.44
N ILE A 56 -11.23 -15.60 -3.79
CA ILE A 56 -12.45 -16.03 -3.09
C ILE A 56 -12.64 -17.55 -3.17
N ALA A 57 -12.52 -18.14 -4.36
CA ALA A 57 -12.66 -19.58 -4.54
C ALA A 57 -11.58 -20.35 -3.77
N SER A 58 -10.34 -19.84 -3.74
CA SER A 58 -9.26 -20.49 -3.01
C SER A 58 -9.54 -20.54 -1.50
N ILE A 59 -9.94 -19.43 -0.87
CA ILE A 59 -10.17 -19.44 0.58
C ILE A 59 -11.42 -20.25 0.96
N VAL A 60 -12.46 -20.25 0.12
CA VAL A 60 -13.72 -20.95 0.41
C VAL A 60 -13.61 -22.46 0.20
N PHE A 61 -12.92 -22.93 -0.85
CA PHE A 61 -12.91 -24.34 -1.23
C PHE A 61 -11.62 -25.08 -0.88
N GLN A 62 -10.47 -24.41 -0.93
CA GLN A 62 -9.15 -25.03 -0.74
C GLN A 62 -8.18 -24.03 -0.09
N PRO A 63 -8.25 -23.80 1.24
CA PRO A 63 -7.48 -22.76 1.93
C PRO A 63 -5.96 -22.85 1.71
N LEU A 64 -5.42 -24.04 1.42
CA LEU A 64 -4.01 -24.20 1.06
C LEU A 64 -3.64 -23.54 -0.28
N ILE A 65 -4.56 -23.46 -1.25
CA ILE A 65 -4.36 -22.69 -2.48
C ILE A 65 -4.29 -21.19 -2.14
N PHE A 66 -5.12 -20.72 -1.20
CA PHE A 66 -5.07 -19.33 -0.73
C PHE A 66 -3.72 -19.00 -0.09
N LEU A 67 -3.18 -19.90 0.76
CA LEU A 67 -1.82 -19.79 1.29
C LEU A 67 -0.78 -19.69 0.16
N GLY A 68 -0.88 -20.56 -0.86
CA GLY A 68 0.03 -20.53 -2.01
C GLY A 68 -0.02 -19.20 -2.76
N LEU A 69 -1.21 -18.64 -3.00
CA LEU A 69 -1.39 -17.33 -3.61
C LEU A 69 -0.80 -16.21 -2.75
N ALA A 70 -1.02 -16.25 -1.44
CA ALA A 70 -0.46 -15.27 -0.50
C ALA A 70 1.08 -15.32 -0.48
N VAL A 71 1.67 -16.51 -0.46
CA VAL A 71 3.12 -16.72 -0.54
C VAL A 71 3.70 -16.09 -1.81
N VAL A 72 3.09 -16.34 -2.97
CA VAL A 72 3.54 -15.75 -4.25
C VAL A 72 3.38 -14.23 -4.22
N ALA A 73 2.23 -13.71 -3.79
CA ALA A 73 1.97 -12.28 -3.74
C ALA A 73 2.95 -11.54 -2.82
N VAL A 74 3.23 -12.10 -1.63
CA VAL A 74 4.17 -11.54 -0.65
C VAL A 74 5.62 -11.61 -1.15
N ALA A 75 6.03 -12.73 -1.75
CA ALA A 75 7.37 -12.85 -2.33
C ALA A 75 7.60 -11.82 -3.44
N VAL A 76 6.61 -11.64 -4.32
CA VAL A 76 6.66 -10.63 -5.40
C VAL A 76 6.65 -9.22 -4.81
N ALA A 77 5.79 -8.92 -3.85
CA ALA A 77 5.74 -7.59 -3.22
C ALA A 77 7.04 -7.24 -2.46
N CYS A 78 7.66 -8.23 -1.79
CA CYS A 78 8.99 -8.07 -1.20
C CYS A 78 10.06 -7.79 -2.26
N TRP A 79 10.01 -8.51 -3.39
CA TRP A 79 10.92 -8.30 -4.51
C TRP A 79 10.76 -6.92 -5.14
N GLU A 80 9.53 -6.47 -5.41
CA GLU A 80 9.22 -5.16 -5.97
C GLU A 80 9.70 -4.04 -5.06
N THR A 81 9.28 -4.08 -3.79
CA THR A 81 9.56 -3.02 -2.82
C THR A 81 11.05 -3.00 -2.47
N GLY A 82 11.68 -4.17 -2.29
CA GLY A 82 13.11 -4.26 -2.05
C GLY A 82 13.95 -3.74 -3.22
N ASN A 83 13.55 -4.01 -4.46
CA ASN A 83 14.21 -3.45 -5.64
C ASN A 83 13.96 -1.94 -5.79
N ALA A 84 12.78 -1.45 -5.40
CA ALA A 84 12.51 -0.02 -5.35
C ALA A 84 13.45 0.69 -4.36
N MET A 85 13.66 0.12 -3.16
CA MET A 85 14.64 0.61 -2.19
C MET A 85 16.07 0.60 -2.76
N ARG A 86 16.45 -0.43 -3.51
CA ARG A 86 17.75 -0.49 -4.21
C ARG A 86 17.93 0.62 -5.22
N LYS A 87 16.89 0.93 -6.01
CA LYS A 87 16.90 2.08 -6.94
C LYS A 87 17.04 3.40 -6.21
N GLY A 88 16.51 3.50 -4.98
CA GLY A 88 16.72 4.63 -4.07
C GLY A 88 18.08 4.66 -3.36
N GLY A 89 19.04 3.83 -3.77
CA GLY A 89 20.41 3.82 -3.25
C GLY A 89 20.61 3.05 -1.95
N LYS A 90 19.66 2.17 -1.56
CA LYS A 90 19.80 1.28 -0.38
C LYS A 90 20.29 -0.11 -0.77
N ASN A 91 21.14 -0.73 0.02
CA ASN A 91 21.57 -2.12 -0.21
C ASN A 91 20.66 -3.12 0.53
N VAL A 92 19.38 -3.16 0.17
CA VAL A 92 18.43 -4.12 0.73
C VAL A 92 18.72 -5.53 0.21
N PRO A 93 18.83 -6.57 1.05
CA PRO A 93 19.04 -7.95 0.60
C PRO A 93 17.72 -8.58 0.11
N VAL A 94 17.36 -8.33 -1.14
CA VAL A 94 16.03 -8.64 -1.70
C VAL A 94 15.69 -10.14 -1.69
N ILE A 95 16.65 -11.02 -2.00
CA ILE A 95 16.40 -12.47 -2.00
C ILE A 95 16.15 -12.98 -0.56
N PRO A 96 17.03 -12.69 0.42
CA PRO A 96 16.74 -13.00 1.83
C PRO A 96 15.44 -12.39 2.33
N LEU A 97 15.10 -11.16 1.91
CA LEU A 97 13.86 -10.49 2.30
C LEU A 97 12.62 -11.20 1.74
N ALA A 98 12.65 -11.64 0.48
CA ALA A 98 11.55 -12.40 -0.11
C ALA A 98 11.40 -13.77 0.58
N ALA A 99 12.52 -14.46 0.86
CA ALA A 99 12.52 -15.73 1.59
C ALA A 99 11.98 -15.56 3.03
N ALA A 100 12.39 -14.51 3.72
CA ALA A 100 11.84 -14.10 5.02
C ALA A 100 10.33 -13.85 4.92
N GLY A 101 9.87 -13.21 3.85
CA GLY A 101 8.44 -12.99 3.63
C GLY A 101 7.65 -14.30 3.50
N VAL A 102 8.16 -15.27 2.75
CA VAL A 102 7.57 -16.61 2.67
C VAL A 102 7.56 -17.29 4.03
N LEU A 103 8.68 -17.24 4.76
CA LEU A 103 8.81 -17.83 6.09
C LEU A 103 7.77 -17.27 7.06
N ILE A 104 7.61 -15.94 7.11
CA ILE A 104 6.65 -15.28 8.00
C ILE A 104 5.21 -15.71 7.70
N VAL A 105 4.82 -15.73 6.43
CA VAL A 105 3.46 -16.10 6.00
C VAL A 105 3.17 -17.56 6.33
N VAL A 106 4.12 -18.46 6.06
CA VAL A 106 3.98 -19.90 6.36
C VAL A 106 3.94 -20.14 7.87
N LEU A 107 4.79 -19.48 8.65
CA LEU A 107 4.76 -19.61 10.10
C LEU A 107 3.50 -18.99 10.71
N ALA A 108 2.98 -17.89 10.17
CA ALA A 108 1.71 -17.32 10.61
C ALA A 108 0.55 -18.31 10.36
N TRP A 109 0.55 -18.99 9.22
CA TRP A 109 -0.45 -20.00 8.88
C TRP A 109 -0.43 -21.21 9.83
N PHE A 110 0.73 -21.83 10.02
CA PHE A 110 0.83 -23.08 10.81
C PHE A 110 1.02 -22.85 12.31
N GLY A 111 1.59 -21.71 12.70
CA GLY A 111 1.96 -21.38 14.08
C GLY A 111 1.13 -20.23 14.68
N GLY A 112 0.14 -19.72 13.97
CA GLY A 112 -0.70 -18.61 14.41
C GLY A 112 0.10 -17.37 14.79
N ALA A 113 -0.39 -16.62 15.78
CA ALA A 113 0.25 -15.38 16.22
C ALA A 113 1.69 -15.58 16.72
N THR A 114 1.96 -16.70 17.40
CA THR A 114 3.30 -17.08 17.85
C THR A 114 4.23 -17.30 16.65
N GLY A 115 3.75 -18.02 15.63
CA GLY A 115 4.49 -18.24 14.38
C GLY A 115 4.79 -16.94 13.64
N LEU A 116 3.84 -16.00 13.57
CA LEU A 116 4.04 -14.67 13.00
C LEU A 116 5.14 -13.90 13.75
N LEU A 117 5.08 -13.87 15.09
CA LEU A 117 6.06 -13.15 15.92
C LEU A 117 7.46 -13.77 15.80
N LEU A 118 7.58 -15.09 15.95
CA LEU A 118 8.86 -15.80 15.84
C LEU A 118 9.44 -15.71 14.43
N GLY A 119 8.61 -15.91 13.40
CA GLY A 119 9.03 -15.78 12.00
C GLY A 119 9.56 -14.38 11.70
N THR A 120 8.92 -13.35 12.25
CA THR A 120 9.36 -11.96 12.08
C THR A 120 10.67 -11.71 12.83
N ALA A 121 10.78 -12.14 14.09
CA ALA A 121 11.99 -11.97 14.90
C ALA A 121 13.20 -12.67 14.27
N VAL A 122 13.03 -13.92 13.82
CA VAL A 122 14.07 -14.70 13.11
C VAL A 122 14.44 -14.03 11.80
N SER A 123 13.45 -13.54 11.04
CA SER A 123 13.70 -12.83 9.78
C SER A 123 14.49 -11.54 9.96
N VAL A 124 14.15 -10.74 10.99
CA VAL A 124 14.94 -9.54 11.34
C VAL A 124 16.37 -9.94 11.67
N ALA A 125 16.58 -10.94 12.54
CA ALA A 125 17.91 -11.41 12.88
C ALA A 125 18.70 -11.92 11.65
N ALA A 126 18.06 -12.68 10.76
CA ALA A 126 18.67 -13.18 9.53
C ALA A 126 19.08 -12.04 8.59
N LEU A 127 18.26 -11.00 8.42
CA LEU A 127 18.58 -9.83 7.60
C LEU A 127 19.74 -9.02 8.18
N TYR A 128 19.83 -8.90 9.51
CA TYR A 128 20.97 -8.30 10.20
C TYR A 128 22.25 -9.08 9.91
N VAL A 129 22.24 -10.40 10.11
CA VAL A 129 23.39 -11.27 9.85
C VAL A 129 23.83 -11.19 8.39
N TRP A 130 22.88 -11.20 7.45
CA TRP A 130 23.19 -11.05 6.03
C TRP A 130 23.85 -9.70 5.74
N ARG A 131 23.32 -8.60 6.27
CA ARG A 131 23.88 -7.29 5.96
C ARG A 131 25.24 -7.06 6.62
N LEU A 132 25.54 -7.75 7.73
CA LEU A 132 26.87 -7.74 8.36
C LEU A 132 27.95 -8.31 7.42
N SER A 133 27.64 -9.31 6.59
CA SER A 133 28.60 -9.85 5.63
C SER A 133 28.89 -8.91 4.45
N ASP A 134 27.99 -7.96 4.18
CA ASP A 134 28.11 -7.01 3.06
C ASP A 134 28.91 -5.73 3.41
N GLY A 135 29.47 -5.65 4.62
CA GLY A 135 30.32 -4.54 5.08
C GLY A 135 29.56 -3.35 5.72
N ALA A 136 30.30 -2.41 6.32
CA ALA A 136 29.72 -1.41 7.25
C ALA A 136 29.04 -0.20 6.58
N THR A 137 29.35 0.13 5.32
CA THR A 137 28.85 1.33 4.64
C THR A 137 27.33 1.30 4.50
N GLY A 138 26.63 2.33 4.98
CA GLY A 138 25.16 2.41 4.84
C GLY A 138 24.36 1.42 5.70
N TYR A 139 25.01 0.60 6.52
CA TYR A 139 24.42 -0.52 7.27
C TYR A 139 23.11 -0.14 7.99
N ARG A 140 23.12 0.96 8.76
CA ARG A 140 21.95 1.41 9.54
C ARG A 140 20.74 1.73 8.66
N THR A 141 20.96 2.44 7.55
CA THR A 141 19.88 2.85 6.66
C THR A 141 19.38 1.69 5.80
N ASP A 142 20.24 0.76 5.44
CA ASP A 142 19.87 -0.42 4.65
C ASP A 142 19.02 -1.40 5.48
N ILE A 143 19.43 -1.63 6.72
CA ILE A 143 18.66 -2.44 7.66
C ILE A 143 17.33 -1.78 8.01
N ALA A 144 17.29 -0.47 8.23
CA ALA A 144 16.03 0.24 8.45
C ALA A 144 15.09 0.12 7.25
N ALA A 145 15.61 0.21 6.01
CA ALA A 145 14.82 0.00 4.81
C ALA A 145 14.33 -1.44 4.68
N ALA A 146 15.19 -2.44 4.95
CA ALA A 146 14.80 -3.85 4.92
C ALA A 146 13.74 -4.18 5.97
N ALA A 147 13.90 -3.67 7.20
CA ALA A 147 12.92 -3.82 8.28
C ALA A 147 11.61 -3.13 7.95
N LEU A 148 11.63 -1.94 7.33
CA LEU A 148 10.43 -1.26 6.86
C LEU A 148 9.65 -2.14 5.86
N VAL A 149 10.33 -2.72 4.87
CA VAL A 149 9.67 -3.63 3.91
C VAL A 149 9.16 -4.89 4.59
N LEU A 150 9.93 -5.47 5.52
CA LEU A 150 9.54 -6.65 6.28
C LEU A 150 8.27 -6.41 7.11
N ILE A 151 8.17 -5.24 7.76
CA ILE A 151 6.98 -4.89 8.52
C ILE A 151 5.81 -4.59 7.56
N GLN A 152 6.03 -3.75 6.55
CA GLN A 152 4.98 -3.29 5.66
C GLN A 152 4.38 -4.42 4.79
N VAL A 153 5.18 -5.42 4.42
CA VAL A 153 4.74 -6.48 3.49
C VAL A 153 4.42 -7.78 4.24
N PRO A 154 5.41 -8.62 4.63
CA PRO A 154 5.08 -9.94 5.15
C PRO A 154 4.51 -9.94 6.56
N PHE A 155 4.94 -9.06 7.47
CA PHE A 155 4.36 -9.01 8.82
C PHE A 155 2.87 -8.65 8.77
N LEU A 156 2.51 -7.62 8.00
CA LEU A 156 1.11 -7.25 7.78
C LEU A 156 0.34 -8.35 7.03
N ALA A 157 0.94 -9.01 6.04
CA ALA A 157 0.33 -10.16 5.36
C ALA A 157 0.11 -11.35 6.30
N GLY A 158 0.94 -11.50 7.33
CA GLY A 158 0.76 -12.48 8.38
C GLY A 158 -0.60 -12.36 9.06
N PHE A 159 -1.12 -11.16 9.29
CA PHE A 159 -2.47 -10.97 9.85
C PHE A 159 -3.58 -11.49 8.91
N VAL A 160 -3.37 -11.45 7.59
CA VAL A 160 -4.29 -12.07 6.64
C VAL A 160 -4.30 -13.59 6.83
N MET A 161 -3.16 -14.21 7.11
CA MET A 161 -3.08 -15.64 7.41
C MET A 161 -3.78 -15.95 8.74
N LEU A 162 -3.60 -15.12 9.77
CA LEU A 162 -4.28 -15.31 11.05
C LEU A 162 -5.81 -15.24 10.92
N LEU A 163 -6.33 -14.38 10.05
CA LEU A 163 -7.77 -14.36 9.71
C LEU A 163 -8.19 -15.66 9.01
N ALA A 164 -7.40 -16.09 8.03
CA ALA A 164 -7.65 -17.26 7.19
C ALA A 164 -7.52 -18.61 7.93
N THR A 165 -6.93 -18.62 9.12
CA THR A 165 -6.78 -19.81 9.97
C THR A 165 -7.40 -19.60 11.35
N SER A 166 -8.32 -18.65 11.50
CA SER A 166 -8.96 -18.37 12.79
C SER A 166 -9.97 -19.47 13.16
N ASP A 167 -10.07 -19.80 14.44
CA ASP A 167 -11.00 -20.83 14.95
C ASP A 167 -12.45 -20.30 15.09
N ALA A 168 -12.90 -19.46 14.17
CA ALA A 168 -14.15 -18.69 14.29
C ALA A 168 -15.45 -19.52 14.13
N GLY A 169 -15.35 -20.85 14.16
CA GLY A 169 -16.45 -21.78 13.90
C GLY A 169 -17.06 -21.59 12.51
N ASP A 170 -18.29 -22.06 12.32
CA ASP A 170 -19.03 -21.85 11.08
C ASP A 170 -19.73 -20.48 11.08
N ALA A 171 -19.57 -19.71 10.01
CA ALA A 171 -20.45 -18.56 9.74
C ALA A 171 -21.71 -19.03 9.00
N ARG A 172 -22.73 -18.16 8.87
CA ARG A 172 -24.02 -18.51 8.25
C ARG A 172 -23.94 -18.99 6.80
N LEU A 173 -22.89 -18.61 6.06
CA LEU A 173 -22.78 -18.82 4.61
C LEU A 173 -21.57 -19.68 4.19
N VAL A 174 -20.50 -19.67 4.99
CA VAL A 174 -19.20 -20.33 4.72
C VAL A 174 -18.49 -20.57 6.05
N ASP A 175 -17.37 -21.30 6.03
CA ASP A 175 -16.44 -21.40 7.16
C ASP A 175 -16.10 -20.02 7.76
N GLY A 176 -16.02 -19.91 9.08
CA GLY A 176 -15.83 -18.63 9.77
C GLY A 176 -14.52 -17.94 9.42
N ALA A 177 -13.42 -18.66 9.24
CA ALA A 177 -12.14 -18.08 8.84
C ALA A 177 -12.23 -17.50 7.42
N ALA A 178 -12.86 -18.24 6.50
CA ALA A 178 -13.13 -17.74 5.16
C ALA A 178 -14.04 -16.50 5.20
N ALA A 179 -15.10 -16.51 6.02
CA ALA A 179 -16.00 -15.37 6.18
C ALA A 179 -15.26 -14.11 6.65
N GLN A 180 -14.36 -14.22 7.62
CA GLN A 180 -13.56 -13.08 8.10
C GLN A 180 -12.74 -12.46 6.97
N VAL A 181 -12.02 -13.29 6.19
CA VAL A 181 -11.23 -12.82 5.05
C VAL A 181 -12.11 -12.12 4.01
N LEU A 182 -13.28 -12.70 3.69
CA LEU A 182 -14.20 -12.13 2.71
C LEU A 182 -14.80 -10.79 3.16
N ILE A 183 -15.25 -10.69 4.41
CA ILE A 183 -15.81 -9.46 5.00
C ILE A 183 -14.77 -8.34 4.96
N TYR A 184 -13.54 -8.65 5.39
CA TYR A 184 -12.46 -7.68 5.41
C TYR A 184 -12.08 -7.21 4.00
N LEU A 185 -11.86 -8.13 3.05
CA LEU A 185 -11.52 -7.76 1.68
C LEU A 185 -12.65 -6.96 1.02
N PHE A 186 -13.91 -7.35 1.27
CA PHE A 186 -15.07 -6.61 0.77
C PHE A 186 -15.14 -5.19 1.34
N ALA A 187 -14.88 -5.01 2.64
CA ALA A 187 -14.86 -3.69 3.25
C ALA A 187 -13.74 -2.80 2.69
N VAL A 188 -12.56 -3.36 2.38
CA VAL A 188 -11.47 -2.65 1.70
C VAL A 188 -11.90 -2.22 0.29
N VAL A 189 -12.49 -3.14 -0.49
CA VAL A 189 -12.98 -2.83 -1.85
C VAL A 189 -14.07 -1.75 -1.81
N MET A 190 -14.97 -1.81 -0.83
CA MET A 190 -15.99 -0.78 -0.62
C MET A 190 -15.37 0.58 -0.26
N SER A 191 -14.35 0.60 0.60
CA SER A 191 -13.59 1.83 0.92
C SER A 191 -12.97 2.45 -0.34
N ASP A 192 -12.26 1.66 -1.14
CA ASP A 192 -11.56 2.16 -2.32
C ASP A 192 -12.55 2.62 -3.42
N THR A 193 -13.63 1.85 -3.62
CA THR A 193 -14.68 2.18 -4.60
C THR A 193 -15.45 3.42 -4.18
N GLY A 194 -15.87 3.50 -2.92
CA GLY A 194 -16.59 4.64 -2.37
C GLY A 194 -15.76 5.92 -2.42
N GLY A 195 -14.48 5.83 -2.09
CA GLY A 195 -13.57 6.97 -2.14
C GLY A 195 -13.26 7.43 -3.55
N TYR A 196 -13.09 6.50 -4.48
CA TYR A 196 -12.97 6.83 -5.89
C TYR A 196 -14.23 7.52 -6.42
N ALA A 197 -15.41 6.95 -6.18
CA ALA A 197 -16.68 7.51 -6.66
C ALA A 197 -16.94 8.91 -6.09
N ALA A 198 -16.84 9.08 -4.77
CA ALA A 198 -17.05 10.39 -4.14
C ALA A 198 -15.96 11.40 -4.53
N GLY A 199 -14.70 10.96 -4.66
CA GLY A 199 -13.61 11.81 -5.13
C GLY A 199 -13.80 12.31 -6.57
N VAL A 200 -14.32 11.46 -7.47
CA VAL A 200 -14.60 11.86 -8.86
C VAL A 200 -15.82 12.76 -8.96
N LEU A 201 -16.89 12.47 -8.21
CA LEU A 201 -18.16 13.22 -8.31
C LEU A 201 -18.15 14.54 -7.53
N PHE A 202 -17.51 14.55 -6.36
CA PHE A 202 -17.61 15.64 -5.39
C PHE A 202 -16.25 16.19 -4.94
N GLY A 203 -15.13 15.64 -5.41
CA GLY A 203 -13.79 16.03 -4.97
C GLY A 203 -13.46 17.48 -5.28
N ARG A 204 -13.37 18.30 -4.22
CA ARG A 204 -12.99 19.72 -4.32
C ARG A 204 -11.79 20.03 -3.44
N HIS A 205 -11.69 19.40 -2.27
CA HIS A 205 -10.65 19.70 -1.30
C HIS A 205 -9.62 18.59 -1.23
N GLN A 206 -8.43 18.83 -1.77
CA GLN A 206 -7.32 17.87 -1.70
C GLN A 206 -6.89 17.63 -0.26
N MET A 207 -6.72 16.35 0.10
CA MET A 207 -6.29 15.93 1.43
C MET A 207 -4.77 15.94 1.56
N THR A 208 -4.04 15.46 0.55
CA THR A 208 -2.57 15.35 0.59
C THR A 208 -1.89 15.79 -0.72
N PRO A 209 -1.93 17.10 -1.06
CA PRO A 209 -1.48 17.61 -2.37
C PRO A 209 -0.04 17.24 -2.77
N ARG A 210 0.87 17.12 -1.80
CA ARG A 210 2.30 16.81 -2.06
C ARG A 210 2.58 15.31 -2.22
N ILE A 211 1.69 14.45 -1.72
CA ILE A 211 1.89 13.00 -1.64
C ILE A 211 1.06 12.30 -2.72
N SER A 212 -0.26 12.55 -2.68
CA SER A 212 -1.25 11.99 -3.57
C SER A 212 -2.25 13.07 -3.99
N PRO A 213 -1.96 13.82 -5.07
CA PRO A 213 -2.77 14.97 -5.51
C PRO A 213 -4.22 14.63 -5.85
N LYS A 214 -4.54 13.35 -6.04
CA LYS A 214 -5.87 12.86 -6.39
C LYS A 214 -6.73 12.51 -5.17
N LYS A 215 -6.18 12.51 -3.96
CA LYS A 215 -6.94 12.22 -2.74
C LYS A 215 -7.61 13.48 -2.22
N SER A 216 -8.91 13.40 -1.98
CA SER A 216 -9.73 14.50 -1.45
C SER A 216 -10.41 14.12 -0.15
N TRP A 217 -10.80 15.12 0.64
CA TRP A 217 -11.58 14.93 1.86
C TRP A 217 -12.97 14.36 1.57
N GLU A 218 -13.59 14.74 0.44
CA GLU A 218 -14.87 14.16 0.00
C GLU A 218 -14.70 12.69 -0.40
N GLY A 219 -13.56 12.34 -0.99
CA GLY A 219 -13.20 10.95 -1.26
C GLY A 219 -13.09 10.16 0.04
N LEU A 220 -12.38 10.66 1.05
CA LEU A 220 -12.29 9.99 2.35
C LEU A 220 -13.68 9.78 2.99
N ALA A 221 -14.56 10.79 2.93
CA ALA A 221 -15.93 10.65 3.42
C ALA A 221 -16.70 9.55 2.67
N GLY A 222 -16.54 9.47 1.35
CA GLY A 222 -17.10 8.38 0.53
C GLY A 222 -16.57 6.99 0.91
N SER A 223 -15.26 6.88 1.15
CA SER A 223 -14.64 5.64 1.65
C SER A 223 -15.24 5.19 2.97
N VAL A 224 -15.37 6.12 3.93
CA VAL A 224 -15.94 5.84 5.27
C VAL A 224 -17.38 5.37 5.16
N VAL A 225 -18.23 6.07 4.42
CA VAL A 225 -19.64 5.70 4.26
C VAL A 225 -19.78 4.34 3.60
N ALA A 226 -19.06 4.10 2.50
CA ALA A 226 -19.14 2.85 1.75
C ALA A 226 -18.63 1.66 2.58
N ALA A 227 -17.50 1.81 3.26
CA ALA A 227 -16.95 0.76 4.12
C ALA A 227 -17.82 0.51 5.36
N ALA A 228 -18.39 1.54 5.98
CA ALA A 228 -19.33 1.40 7.09
C ALA A 228 -20.59 0.61 6.69
N LEU A 229 -21.17 0.91 5.53
CA LEU A 229 -22.30 0.17 4.99
C LEU A 229 -21.92 -1.27 4.65
N GLY A 230 -20.83 -1.47 3.91
CA GLY A 230 -20.35 -2.79 3.51
C GLY A 230 -20.00 -3.68 4.71
N GLY A 231 -19.27 -3.13 5.69
CA GLY A 231 -18.95 -3.79 6.95
C GLY A 231 -20.19 -4.16 7.75
N SER A 232 -21.15 -3.24 7.90
CA SER A 232 -22.42 -3.50 8.60
C SER A 232 -23.22 -4.64 7.98
N ILE A 233 -23.42 -4.58 6.66
CA ILE A 233 -24.21 -5.57 5.93
C ILE A 233 -23.55 -6.95 6.03
N THR A 234 -22.23 -7.02 5.80
CA THR A 234 -21.53 -8.30 5.74
C THR A 234 -21.33 -8.91 7.14
N LEU A 235 -20.98 -8.14 8.16
CA LEU A 235 -20.89 -8.64 9.54
C LEU A 235 -22.25 -9.14 10.05
N TRP A 236 -23.34 -8.44 9.75
CA TRP A 236 -24.68 -8.90 10.07
C TRP A 236 -25.05 -10.17 9.30
N ALA A 237 -24.76 -10.23 8.00
CA ALA A 237 -25.13 -11.36 7.14
C ALA A 237 -24.40 -12.64 7.53
N PHE A 238 -23.10 -12.59 7.83
CA PHE A 238 -22.29 -13.78 8.12
C PHE A 238 -22.33 -14.20 9.59
N PHE A 239 -22.27 -13.23 10.52
CA PHE A 239 -22.12 -13.49 11.96
C PHE A 239 -23.29 -12.98 12.81
N GLY A 240 -24.27 -12.27 12.23
CA GLY A 240 -25.37 -11.70 13.01
C GLY A 240 -24.96 -10.55 13.93
N VAL A 241 -23.77 -9.97 13.73
CA VAL A 241 -23.26 -8.84 14.50
C VAL A 241 -24.12 -7.59 14.26
N SER A 242 -24.28 -6.76 15.28
CA SER A 242 -25.12 -5.57 15.22
C SER A 242 -24.57 -4.51 14.25
N PHE A 243 -25.48 -3.77 13.60
CA PHE A 243 -25.12 -2.71 12.66
C PHE A 243 -24.17 -1.65 13.23
N PRO A 244 -24.34 -1.14 14.47
CA PRO A 244 -23.41 -0.15 15.02
C PRO A 244 -21.96 -0.64 15.11
N LEU A 245 -21.74 -1.92 15.45
CA LEU A 245 -20.41 -2.50 15.47
C LEU A 245 -19.84 -2.64 14.06
N GLY A 246 -20.67 -3.00 13.09
CA GLY A 246 -20.24 -3.06 11.69
C GLY A 246 -19.94 -1.69 11.07
N VAL A 247 -20.64 -0.63 11.49
CA VAL A 247 -20.30 0.76 11.14
C VAL A 247 -18.92 1.11 11.69
N ALA A 248 -18.68 0.85 12.99
CA ALA A 248 -17.40 1.13 13.63
C ALA A 248 -16.25 0.35 12.96
N PHE A 249 -16.46 -0.93 12.64
CA PHE A 249 -15.52 -1.74 11.86
C PHE A 249 -15.20 -1.08 10.51
N GLY A 250 -16.23 -0.73 9.72
CA GLY A 250 -16.03 -0.11 8.41
C GLY A 250 -15.35 1.26 8.46
N VAL A 251 -15.61 2.08 9.48
CA VAL A 251 -14.87 3.33 9.72
C VAL A 251 -13.38 3.04 9.94
N CYS A 252 -13.05 2.08 10.82
CA CYS A 252 -11.67 1.69 11.06
C CYS A 252 -10.98 1.17 9.78
N VAL A 253 -11.68 0.36 8.98
CA VAL A 253 -11.20 -0.14 7.69
C VAL A 253 -10.88 1.02 6.74
N ALA A 254 -11.78 1.98 6.56
CA ALA A 254 -11.55 3.11 5.65
C ALA A 254 -10.36 3.98 6.05
N LEU A 255 -10.18 4.22 7.35
CA LEU A 255 -9.05 4.98 7.87
C LEU A 255 -7.72 4.24 7.66
N ALA A 256 -7.68 2.94 7.99
CA ALA A 256 -6.48 2.12 7.80
C ALA A 256 -6.14 1.92 6.32
N ALA A 257 -7.13 1.70 5.45
CA ALA A 257 -6.95 1.60 4.00
C ALA A 257 -6.32 2.89 3.44
N THR A 258 -6.86 4.04 3.86
CA THR A 258 -6.33 5.35 3.46
C THR A 258 -4.90 5.56 3.96
N LEU A 259 -4.60 5.16 5.19
CA LEU A 259 -3.25 5.27 5.75
C LEU A 259 -2.24 4.39 5.01
N GLY A 260 -2.65 3.17 4.62
CA GLY A 260 -1.82 2.24 3.85
C GLY A 260 -1.43 2.79 2.49
N ASP A 261 -2.42 3.23 1.72
CA ASP A 261 -2.22 3.84 0.40
C ASP A 261 -1.37 5.13 0.48
N LEU A 262 -1.59 5.97 1.49
CA LEU A 262 -0.77 7.16 1.71
C LEU A 262 0.68 6.82 2.10
N SER A 263 0.88 5.79 2.91
CA SER A 263 2.21 5.34 3.35
C SER A 263 3.03 4.82 2.17
N VAL A 264 2.44 4.01 1.29
CA VAL A 264 3.09 3.52 0.06
C VAL A 264 3.27 4.66 -0.94
N SER A 265 2.28 5.54 -1.08
CA SER A 265 2.42 6.75 -1.91
C SER A 265 3.58 7.64 -1.45
N LEU A 266 3.73 7.86 -0.15
CA LEU A 266 4.86 8.60 0.44
C LEU A 266 6.20 7.95 0.10
N LEU A 267 6.31 6.64 0.30
CA LEU A 267 7.52 5.89 -0.03
C LEU A 267 7.89 6.04 -1.51
N LYS A 268 6.91 5.93 -2.41
CA LYS A 268 7.14 6.12 -3.85
C LYS A 268 7.68 7.53 -4.17
N ARG A 269 7.15 8.57 -3.50
CA ARG A 269 7.64 9.95 -3.67
C ARG A 269 9.06 10.14 -3.17
N ASP A 270 9.38 9.57 -2.01
CA ASP A 270 10.74 9.59 -1.45
C ASP A 270 11.74 8.92 -2.38
N LEU A 271 11.34 7.81 -3.00
CA LEU A 271 12.15 7.08 -3.98
C LEU A 271 12.15 7.69 -5.39
N GLY A 272 11.40 8.78 -5.63
CA GLY A 272 11.28 9.40 -6.96
C GLY A 272 10.60 8.54 -8.02
N ILE A 273 9.84 7.51 -7.61
CA ILE A 273 9.12 6.60 -8.50
C ILE A 273 7.60 6.83 -8.45
N LYS A 274 6.88 6.30 -9.44
CA LYS A 274 5.42 6.41 -9.51
C LYS A 274 4.70 5.12 -9.15
N ASP A 275 5.20 4.00 -9.66
CA ASP A 275 4.65 2.66 -9.51
C ASP A 275 5.80 1.74 -9.04
N MET A 276 5.49 0.71 -8.24
CA MET A 276 6.54 -0.18 -7.69
C MET A 276 7.16 -1.07 -8.77
N SER A 277 6.34 -1.50 -9.73
CA SER A 277 6.77 -2.25 -10.92
C SER A 277 5.73 -2.12 -12.04
N ASN A 278 5.95 -2.81 -13.16
CA ASN A 278 4.99 -2.95 -14.26
C ASN A 278 4.53 -4.41 -14.45
N LEU A 279 4.54 -5.23 -13.38
CA LEU A 279 4.27 -6.67 -13.47
C LEU A 279 2.83 -7.01 -13.86
N ILE A 280 1.84 -6.23 -13.40
CA ILE A 280 0.43 -6.46 -13.73
C ILE A 280 0.02 -5.50 -14.85
N PRO A 281 -0.26 -5.99 -16.07
CA PRO A 281 -0.70 -5.15 -17.18
C PRO A 281 -1.88 -4.27 -16.78
N GLY A 282 -1.72 -2.95 -16.93
CA GLY A 282 -2.75 -1.96 -16.60
C GLY A 282 -2.95 -1.66 -15.11
N HIS A 283 -2.24 -2.33 -14.19
CA HIS A 283 -2.42 -2.19 -12.74
C HIS A 283 -1.14 -1.85 -11.96
N GLY A 284 0.03 -1.84 -12.60
CA GLY A 284 1.29 -1.52 -11.92
C GLY A 284 1.86 -2.74 -11.19
N GLY A 285 2.42 -2.54 -10.01
CA GLY A 285 2.99 -3.63 -9.20
C GLY A 285 1.95 -4.39 -8.38
N VAL A 286 2.34 -5.56 -7.88
CA VAL A 286 1.56 -6.31 -6.88
C VAL A 286 1.44 -5.50 -5.59
N MET A 287 2.52 -4.84 -5.17
CA MET A 287 2.53 -4.00 -3.97
C MET A 287 1.53 -2.83 -4.07
N ASP A 288 1.34 -2.24 -5.26
CA ASP A 288 0.36 -1.17 -5.50
C ASP A 288 -1.11 -1.65 -5.40
N ARG A 289 -1.34 -2.96 -5.23
CA ARG A 289 -2.67 -3.55 -4.99
C ARG A 289 -2.83 -4.04 -3.56
N LEU A 290 -1.73 -4.24 -2.85
CA LEU A 290 -1.70 -4.78 -1.49
C LEU A 290 -1.64 -3.68 -0.42
N ASP A 291 -1.37 -2.43 -0.78
CA ASP A 291 -1.11 -1.35 0.17
C ASP A 291 -2.25 -1.09 1.17
N SER A 292 -3.49 -0.95 0.70
CA SER A 292 -4.67 -0.79 1.56
C SER A 292 -5.04 -2.09 2.27
N ILE A 293 -4.95 -3.23 1.56
CA ILE A 293 -5.21 -4.58 2.06
C ILE A 293 -4.35 -4.84 3.30
N LEU A 294 -3.03 -4.83 3.15
CA LEU A 294 -2.09 -5.16 4.22
C LEU A 294 -2.24 -4.26 5.45
N MET A 295 -2.46 -2.95 5.26
CA MET A 295 -2.63 -2.02 6.39
C MET A 295 -3.92 -2.28 7.18
N VAL A 296 -4.97 -2.75 6.53
CA VAL A 296 -6.25 -3.05 7.18
C VAL A 296 -6.24 -4.41 7.88
N ALA A 297 -5.46 -5.38 7.41
CA ALA A 297 -5.40 -6.73 7.96
C ALA A 297 -5.27 -6.81 9.51
N PRO A 298 -4.33 -6.10 10.18
CA PRO A 298 -4.24 -6.12 11.65
C PRO A 298 -5.46 -5.51 12.33
N VAL A 299 -6.07 -4.47 11.74
CA VAL A 299 -7.30 -3.87 12.26
C VAL A 299 -8.42 -4.90 12.21
N ALA A 300 -8.59 -5.58 11.08
CA ALA A 300 -9.59 -6.63 10.94
C ALA A 300 -9.35 -7.79 11.92
N TYR A 301 -8.11 -8.27 12.05
CA TYR A 301 -7.75 -9.32 12.99
C TYR A 301 -8.12 -8.98 14.43
N VAL A 302 -7.78 -7.77 14.90
CA VAL A 302 -8.14 -7.30 16.24
C VAL A 302 -9.65 -7.25 16.40
N TRP A 303 -10.37 -6.69 15.42
CA TRP A 303 -11.83 -6.63 15.45
C TRP A 303 -12.47 -8.01 15.58
N PHE A 304 -12.10 -8.96 14.73
CA PHE A 304 -12.68 -10.30 14.77
C PHE A 304 -12.30 -11.08 16.03
N ARG A 305 -11.06 -10.95 16.50
CA ARG A 305 -10.62 -11.57 17.77
C ARG A 305 -11.41 -11.07 18.98
N TYR A 306 -11.74 -9.77 19.01
CA TYR A 306 -12.54 -9.22 20.11
C TYR A 306 -14.04 -9.51 19.95
N LEU A 307 -14.57 -9.55 18.73
CA LEU A 307 -15.99 -9.78 18.47
C LEU A 307 -16.40 -11.25 18.58
N LEU A 308 -15.54 -12.18 18.14
CA LEU A 308 -15.88 -13.58 17.94
C LEU A 308 -15.15 -14.55 18.90
N GLY A 309 -14.14 -14.07 19.65
CA GLY A 309 -13.36 -14.86 20.62
C GLY A 309 -12.06 -15.42 20.06
#